data_AF-A0AAV5VGE7-F1
#
_entry.id   AF-A0AAV5VGE7-F1
#
_cell.length_a   1.000
_cell.length_b   1.000
_cell.length_c   1.000
_cell.angle_alpha   90.00
_cell.angle_beta   90.00
_cell.angle_gamma   90.00
#
_symmetry.space_group_name_H-M   'P 1'
#
loop_
_entity.id
_entity.type
_entity.pdbx_description
1 polymer ?
#
loop_
_entity_poly.entity_id
_entity_poly.type
_entity_poly.pdbx_seq_one_letter_code
_entity_poly.pdbx_strand_id
1 'polypeptide(L)'
;MGLKAKDGLYDATDLPLGLLSEEQIEEVERALGDVEMFIENEDFGEEYEAAVSEYYSLIPHATGYRTRPPLIDAHKLKEEKKLLKLLKRIAITLEILKEEVPDADIHPLDRHYASLKCRLTSITKQEAEFEMVAEYLRNTHSPEHSFTMELKNVFRIERKGEQVNNMGNRVLLWHGSRVSKFSSILSNGLRVPKDLERVKGHSYGKESELMRTCVIRAWATRNEAGAASF
;
A
#
# COMPACT_ATOMS: atom_id res chain seq x y z
N MET A 1 17.27 -13.25 4.82
CA MET A 1 16.09 -14.13 4.67
C MET A 1 15.28 -13.55 3.51
N GLY A 2 15.39 -14.14 2.32
CA GLY A 2 14.84 -13.56 1.08
C GLY A 2 13.32 -13.70 1.01
N LEU A 3 12.63 -12.57 0.83
CA LEU A 3 11.20 -12.53 0.52
C LEU A 3 11.01 -13.04 -0.92
N LYS A 4 10.58 -14.29 -1.08
CA LYS A 4 10.19 -14.82 -2.40
C LYS A 4 8.78 -14.33 -2.74
N ALA A 5 8.69 -13.17 -3.38
CA ALA A 5 7.45 -12.76 -4.05
C ALA A 5 7.35 -13.53 -5.38
N LYS A 6 6.52 -14.58 -5.41
CA LYS A 6 6.21 -15.38 -6.60
C LYS A 6 5.13 -14.72 -7.47
N ASP A 7 5.36 -13.48 -7.88
CA ASP A 7 4.61 -12.88 -8.99
C ASP A 7 5.60 -12.80 -10.17
N GLY A 8 5.50 -13.75 -11.11
CA GLY A 8 6.48 -14.06 -12.15
C GLY A 8 6.77 -12.99 -13.22
N LEU A 9 6.66 -11.71 -12.86
CA LEU A 9 7.11 -10.58 -13.67
C LEU A 9 8.39 -9.91 -13.12
N TYR A 10 8.74 -10.14 -11.86
CA TYR A 10 9.83 -9.44 -11.18
C TYR A 10 10.73 -10.42 -10.43
N ASP A 11 12.04 -10.34 -10.67
CA ASP A 11 12.99 -11.17 -9.94
C ASP A 11 13.19 -10.57 -8.54
N ALA A 12 12.43 -11.10 -7.57
CA ALA A 12 12.54 -10.70 -6.17
C ALA A 12 13.95 -10.96 -5.59
N THR A 13 14.78 -11.75 -6.28
CA THR A 13 16.18 -12.00 -5.93
C THR A 13 17.12 -10.89 -6.43
N ASP A 14 16.77 -10.19 -7.50
CA ASP A 14 17.56 -9.12 -8.12
C ASP A 14 17.06 -7.72 -7.79
N LEU A 15 16.07 -7.59 -6.93
CA LEU A 15 15.66 -6.32 -6.35
C LEU A 15 16.44 -6.11 -5.05
N PRO A 16 17.69 -5.59 -5.07
CA PRO A 16 18.37 -5.28 -3.83
C PRO A 16 17.52 -4.25 -3.10
N LEU A 17 17.06 -4.60 -1.91
CA LEU A 17 16.32 -3.71 -0.99
C LEU A 17 17.10 -2.41 -0.66
N GLY A 18 18.33 -2.27 -1.16
CA GLY A 18 19.14 -1.06 -1.17
C GLY A 18 18.86 -0.06 -2.31
N LEU A 19 18.12 -0.42 -3.37
CA LEU A 19 17.72 0.48 -4.49
C LEU A 19 16.52 1.38 -4.16
N LEU A 20 16.15 1.49 -2.89
CA LEU A 20 14.90 2.09 -2.45
C LEU A 20 15.11 3.46 -1.81
N SER A 21 16.17 4.19 -2.17
CA SER A 21 16.32 5.58 -1.71
C SER A 21 15.19 6.44 -2.27
N GLU A 22 14.80 7.48 -1.53
CA GLU A 22 13.76 8.41 -1.98
C GLU A 22 14.12 9.05 -3.33
N GLU A 23 15.40 9.42 -3.50
CA GLU A 23 15.94 9.98 -4.73
C GLU A 23 15.79 9.04 -5.93
N GLN A 24 16.10 7.75 -5.77
CA GLN A 24 15.95 6.76 -6.85
C GLN A 24 14.48 6.54 -7.22
N ILE A 25 13.57 6.58 -6.24
CA ILE A 25 12.13 6.46 -6.51
C ILE A 25 11.62 7.67 -7.30
N GLU A 26 12.11 8.87 -6.99
CA GLU A 26 11.75 10.08 -7.74
C GLU A 26 12.28 10.05 -9.18
N GLU A 27 13.51 9.55 -9.38
CA GLU A 27 14.11 9.37 -10.70
C GLU A 27 13.31 8.37 -11.55
N VAL A 28 12.90 7.25 -10.95
CA VAL A 28 12.04 6.26 -11.60
C VAL A 28 10.64 6.81 -11.89
N GLU A 29 10.05 7.59 -10.97
CA GLU A 29 8.76 8.26 -11.19
C GLU A 29 8.83 9.22 -12.38
N ARG A 30 9.96 9.93 -12.55
CA ARG A 30 10.19 10.81 -13.70
C ARG A 30 10.29 10.03 -15.00
N ALA A 31 11.17 9.03 -15.07
CA ALA A 31 11.37 8.22 -16.27
C ALA A 31 10.07 7.53 -16.74
N LEU A 32 9.27 7.00 -15.80
CA LEU A 32 7.97 6.40 -16.13
C LEU A 32 6.92 7.45 -16.57
N GLY A 33 7.02 8.69 -16.06
CA GLY A 33 6.21 9.82 -16.48
C GLY A 33 6.51 10.26 -17.92
N ASP A 34 7.78 10.24 -18.33
CA ASP A 34 8.18 10.54 -19.70
C ASP A 34 7.63 9.49 -20.67
N VAL A 35 7.72 8.20 -20.32
CA VAL A 35 7.10 7.10 -21.09
C VAL A 35 5.58 7.28 -21.22
N GLU A 36 4.90 7.73 -20.15
CA GLU A 36 3.47 8.03 -20.21
C GLU A 36 3.15 9.16 -21.17
N MET A 37 3.94 10.24 -21.17
CA MET A 37 3.74 11.37 -22.09
C MET A 37 3.84 10.95 -23.56
N PHE A 38 4.81 10.11 -23.91
CA PHE A 38 4.95 9.59 -25.27
C PHE A 38 3.75 8.70 -25.68
N ILE A 39 3.25 7.87 -24.76
CA ILE A 39 2.06 7.04 -25.00
C ILE A 39 0.81 7.91 -25.19
N GLU A 40 0.64 8.97 -24.40
CA GLU A 40 -0.50 9.90 -24.52
C GLU A 40 -0.49 10.70 -25.84
N ASN A 41 0.71 11.03 -26.35
CA ASN A 41 0.87 11.74 -27.61
C ASN A 41 0.92 10.83 -28.85
N GLU A 42 0.78 9.50 -28.66
CA GLU A 42 0.93 8.48 -29.70
C GLU A 42 2.26 8.58 -30.48
N ASP A 43 3.34 9.02 -29.81
CA ASP A 43 4.68 9.16 -30.39
C ASP A 43 5.58 7.99 -29.96
N PHE A 44 5.83 7.09 -30.90
CA PHE A 44 6.58 5.85 -30.69
C PHE A 44 7.93 5.85 -31.45
N GLY A 45 8.56 7.01 -31.62
CA GLY A 45 9.87 7.16 -32.26
C GLY A 45 11.07 6.69 -31.42
N GLU A 46 12.28 7.05 -31.87
CA GLU A 46 13.54 6.70 -31.18
C GLU A 46 13.62 7.28 -29.75
N GLU A 47 13.00 8.43 -29.50
CA GLU A 47 12.96 9.07 -28.18
C GLU A 47 12.12 8.26 -27.18
N TYR A 48 10.98 7.70 -27.62
CA TYR A 48 10.19 6.78 -26.80
C TYR A 48 10.97 5.51 -26.45
N GLU A 49 11.69 4.95 -27.42
CA GLU A 49 12.54 3.79 -27.21
C GLU A 49 13.67 4.05 -26.19
N ALA A 50 14.27 5.24 -26.24
CA ALA A 50 15.28 5.68 -25.30
C ALA A 50 14.69 5.84 -23.88
N ALA A 51 13.54 6.49 -23.75
CA ALA A 51 12.84 6.66 -22.46
C ALA A 51 12.47 5.32 -21.82
N VAL A 52 12.00 4.36 -22.63
CA VAL A 52 11.72 3.00 -22.16
C VAL A 52 13.00 2.31 -21.70
N SER A 53 14.11 2.44 -22.44
CA SER A 53 15.39 1.85 -22.06
C SER A 53 15.95 2.46 -20.77
N GLU A 54 15.81 3.77 -20.58
CA GLU A 54 16.19 4.48 -19.36
C GLU A 54 15.41 3.93 -18.16
N TYR A 55 14.08 3.81 -18.27
CA TYR A 55 13.25 3.22 -17.22
C TYR A 55 13.71 1.82 -16.80
N TYR A 56 13.97 0.91 -17.76
CA TYR A 56 14.44 -0.44 -17.46
C TYR A 56 15.88 -0.49 -16.92
N SER A 57 16.68 0.57 -17.11
CA SER A 57 18.00 0.68 -16.48
C SER A 57 17.91 1.04 -15.00
N LEU A 58 16.86 1.78 -14.60
CA LEU A 58 16.65 2.21 -13.22
C LEU A 58 15.99 1.12 -12.37
N ILE A 59 15.05 0.34 -12.94
CA ILE A 59 14.44 -0.80 -12.26
C ILE A 59 14.92 -2.10 -12.90
N PRO A 60 15.65 -2.96 -12.17
CA PRO A 60 16.03 -4.27 -12.68
C PRO A 60 14.78 -5.12 -12.89
N HIS A 61 14.52 -5.48 -14.15
CA HIS A 61 13.45 -6.37 -14.55
C HIS A 61 14.04 -7.72 -14.98
N ALA A 62 13.29 -8.80 -14.73
CA ALA A 62 13.65 -10.12 -15.20
C ALA A 62 13.38 -10.23 -16.71
N THR A 63 14.23 -9.62 -17.54
CA THR A 63 14.06 -9.63 -19.00
C THR A 63 14.57 -10.92 -19.67
N GLY A 64 15.17 -11.83 -18.90
CA GLY A 64 15.82 -13.04 -19.41
C GLY A 64 16.94 -12.72 -20.39
N TYR A 65 17.20 -13.61 -21.37
CA TYR A 65 18.24 -13.46 -22.39
C TYR A 65 17.90 -12.46 -23.52
N ARG A 66 16.97 -11.51 -23.30
CA ARG A 66 16.60 -10.55 -24.34
C ARG A 66 17.65 -9.45 -24.41
N THR A 67 18.14 -9.19 -25.62
CA THR A 67 19.09 -8.09 -25.92
C THR A 67 18.46 -6.70 -25.80
N ARG A 68 17.12 -6.62 -25.86
CA ARG A 68 16.37 -5.36 -25.79
C ARG A 68 15.17 -5.48 -24.84
N PRO A 69 14.93 -4.50 -23.95
CA PRO A 69 13.74 -4.50 -23.11
C PRO A 69 12.46 -4.43 -23.95
N PRO A 70 11.37 -5.08 -23.53
CA PRO A 70 10.09 -4.99 -24.24
C PRO A 70 9.48 -3.58 -24.10
N LEU A 71 8.92 -3.04 -25.19
CA LEU A 71 8.19 -1.77 -25.17
C LEU A 71 7.03 -1.79 -24.16
N ILE A 72 6.70 -0.61 -23.65
CA ILE A 72 5.67 -0.42 -22.61
C ILE A 72 4.39 0.11 -23.28
N ASP A 73 3.42 -0.75 -23.50
CA ASP A 73 2.10 -0.33 -23.97
C ASP A 73 1.24 0.26 -22.83
N ALA A 74 0.06 0.78 -23.16
CA ALA A 74 -0.85 1.37 -22.18
C ALA A 74 -1.34 0.39 -21.09
N HIS A 75 -1.33 -0.92 -21.37
CA HIS A 75 -1.68 -1.93 -20.36
C HIS A 75 -0.51 -2.14 -19.41
N LYS A 76 0.69 -2.32 -19.94
CA LYS A 76 1.93 -2.53 -19.20
C LYS A 76 2.27 -1.30 -18.36
N LEU A 77 2.07 -0.08 -18.87
CA LEU A 77 2.23 1.16 -18.10
C LEU A 77 1.44 1.13 -16.79
N LYS A 78 0.21 0.59 -16.80
CA LYS A 78 -0.61 0.44 -15.58
C LYS A 78 -0.02 -0.57 -14.60
N GLU A 79 0.65 -1.61 -15.09
CA GLU A 79 1.33 -2.60 -14.26
C GLU A 79 2.60 -2.00 -13.64
N GLU A 80 3.41 -1.29 -14.42
CA GLU A 80 4.62 -0.62 -13.94
C GLU A 80 4.31 0.46 -12.90
N LYS A 81 3.24 1.23 -13.09
CA LYS A 81 2.75 2.17 -12.07
C LYS A 81 2.34 1.48 -10.77
N LYS A 82 1.73 0.29 -10.85
CA LYS A 82 1.39 -0.50 -9.66
C LYS A 82 2.65 -1.01 -8.95
N LEU A 83 3.65 -1.46 -9.71
CA LEU A 83 4.96 -1.86 -9.18
C LEU A 83 5.61 -0.70 -8.44
N LEU A 84 5.75 0.45 -9.08
CA LEU A 84 6.39 1.63 -8.47
C LEU A 84 5.69 2.04 -7.16
N LYS A 85 4.36 2.02 -7.14
CA LYS A 85 3.58 2.25 -5.92
C LYS A 85 3.82 1.21 -4.84
N LEU A 86 4.10 -0.05 -5.20
CA LEU A 86 4.47 -1.09 -4.24
C LEU A 86 5.89 -0.84 -3.70
N LEU A 87 6.86 -0.56 -4.58
CA LEU A 87 8.25 -0.27 -4.22
C LEU A 87 8.36 0.90 -3.25
N LYS A 88 7.69 2.02 -3.56
CA LYS A 88 7.62 3.20 -2.68
C LYS A 88 7.12 2.87 -1.28
N ARG A 89 6.16 1.95 -1.16
CA ARG A 89 5.62 1.53 0.13
C ARG A 89 6.57 0.62 0.91
N ILE A 90 7.32 -0.23 0.20
CA ILE A 90 8.38 -1.05 0.81
C ILE A 90 9.49 -0.14 1.31
N ALA A 91 9.92 0.84 0.51
CA ALA A 91 10.94 1.83 0.88
C ALA A 91 10.60 2.54 2.20
N ILE A 92 9.39 3.12 2.28
CA ILE A 92 8.89 3.76 3.51
C ILE A 92 8.90 2.78 4.69
N THR A 93 8.49 1.52 4.47
CA THR A 93 8.49 0.50 5.53
C THR A 93 9.90 0.19 6.01
N LEU A 94 10.88 0.09 5.10
CA LEU A 94 12.28 -0.14 5.46
C LEU A 94 12.88 1.06 6.18
N GLU A 95 12.53 2.28 5.79
CA GLU A 95 12.97 3.50 6.48
C GLU A 95 12.45 3.54 7.93
N ILE A 96 11.16 3.22 8.12
CA ILE A 96 10.56 3.06 9.47
C ILE A 96 11.31 1.98 10.28
N LEU A 97 11.83 0.94 9.63
CA LEU A 97 12.62 -0.09 10.32
C LEU A 97 14.06 0.35 10.59
N LYS A 98 14.62 1.27 9.79
CA LYS A 98 15.99 1.80 9.89
C LYS A 98 16.15 2.99 10.83
N GLU A 99 15.07 3.67 11.23
CA GLU A 99 15.06 4.64 12.33
C GLU A 99 15.34 3.90 13.67
N GLU A 100 16.54 3.33 13.80
CA GLU A 100 17.03 2.65 14.97
C GLU A 100 17.46 3.70 16.00
N VAL A 101 16.79 3.70 17.16
CA VAL A 101 17.38 4.26 18.37
C VAL A 101 18.52 3.32 18.77
N PRO A 102 19.77 3.80 18.89
CA PRO A 102 20.94 2.96 19.11
C PRO A 102 21.05 2.53 20.58
N ASP A 103 20.01 1.92 21.13
CA ASP A 103 20.01 1.46 22.51
C ASP A 103 19.99 -0.06 22.54
N ALA A 104 21.16 -0.66 22.82
CA ALA A 104 21.41 -2.09 22.75
C ALA A 104 20.52 -2.91 23.70
N ASP A 105 19.98 -2.28 24.75
CA ASP A 105 19.20 -2.94 25.80
C ASP A 105 17.70 -3.11 25.50
N ILE A 106 17.19 -2.54 24.40
CA ILE A 106 15.76 -2.66 24.04
C ILE A 106 15.53 -3.86 23.13
N HIS A 107 14.50 -4.67 23.40
CA HIS A 107 14.12 -5.82 22.57
C HIS A 107 13.77 -5.36 21.14
N PRO A 108 14.22 -6.05 20.07
CA PRO A 108 14.00 -5.61 18.68
C PRO A 108 12.54 -5.35 18.30
N LEU A 109 11.59 -6.14 18.83
CA LEU A 109 10.17 -5.92 18.59
C LEU A 109 9.66 -4.61 19.21
N ASP A 110 10.17 -4.22 20.38
CA ASP A 110 9.79 -2.98 21.04
C ASP A 110 10.32 -1.78 20.26
N ARG A 111 11.49 -1.93 19.61
CA ARG A 111 12.03 -0.93 18.68
C ARG A 111 11.15 -0.76 17.45
N HIS A 112 10.75 -1.86 16.81
CA HIS A 112 9.83 -1.81 15.67
C HIS A 112 8.46 -1.25 16.04
N TYR A 113 7.96 -1.56 17.23
CA TYR A 113 6.73 -0.98 17.74
C TYR A 113 6.87 0.55 17.94
N ALA A 114 7.99 1.00 18.52
CA ALA A 114 8.26 2.43 18.70
C ALA A 114 8.32 3.18 17.36
N SER A 115 8.88 2.58 16.30
CA SER A 115 8.97 3.23 14.99
C SER A 115 7.62 3.38 14.27
N LEU A 116 6.59 2.63 14.69
CA LEU A 116 5.20 2.87 14.24
C LEU A 116 4.63 4.18 14.78
N LYS A 117 5.25 4.85 15.77
CA LYS A 117 4.81 6.15 16.30
C LYS A 117 3.31 6.18 16.67
N CYS A 118 2.76 5.03 17.06
CA CYS A 118 1.35 4.84 17.41
C CYS A 118 1.22 3.96 18.66
N ARG A 119 0.19 4.21 19.48
CA ARG A 119 -0.15 3.37 20.64
C ARG A 119 -1.19 2.35 20.26
N LEU A 120 -0.86 1.06 20.40
CA LEU A 120 -1.78 -0.06 20.27
C LEU A 120 -2.15 -0.57 21.66
N THR A 121 -3.44 -0.55 21.99
CA THR A 121 -3.96 -1.10 23.26
C THR A 121 -4.84 -2.30 22.94
N SER A 122 -4.51 -3.47 23.47
CA SER A 122 -5.37 -4.65 23.30
C SER A 122 -6.66 -4.47 24.07
N ILE A 123 -7.78 -4.72 23.40
CA ILE A 123 -9.12 -4.68 23.98
C ILE A 123 -9.54 -6.11 24.28
N THR A 124 -9.89 -6.35 25.54
CA THR A 124 -10.28 -7.65 26.03
C THR A 124 -11.73 -7.97 25.64
N LYS A 125 -12.08 -9.26 25.57
CA LYS A 125 -13.43 -9.71 25.18
C LYS A 125 -14.53 -9.27 26.15
N GLN A 126 -14.15 -8.86 27.36
CA GLN A 126 -15.07 -8.39 28.40
C GLN A 126 -15.38 -6.89 28.26
N GLU A 127 -14.63 -6.15 27.46
CA GLU A 127 -14.86 -4.72 27.24
C GLU A 127 -16.02 -4.47 26.28
N ALA A 128 -16.82 -3.44 26.56
CA ALA A 128 -17.96 -3.06 25.72
C ALA A 128 -17.54 -2.69 24.29
N GLU A 129 -16.33 -2.15 24.10
CA GLU A 129 -15.77 -1.86 22.78
C GLU A 129 -15.59 -3.12 21.93
N PHE A 130 -15.20 -4.25 22.55
CA PHE A 130 -15.07 -5.51 21.83
C PHE A 130 -16.42 -5.99 21.32
N GLU A 131 -17.45 -5.98 22.18
CA GLU A 131 -18.79 -6.39 21.80
C GLU A 131 -19.38 -5.47 20.73
N MET A 132 -19.18 -4.15 20.84
CA MET A 132 -19.60 -3.19 19.81
C MET A 132 -19.00 -3.51 18.44
N VAL A 133 -17.69 -3.82 18.38
CA VAL A 133 -17.01 -4.20 17.14
C VAL A 133 -17.52 -5.55 16.61
N ALA A 134 -17.75 -6.52 17.50
CA ALA A 134 -18.28 -7.84 17.15
C ALA A 134 -19.71 -7.76 16.60
N GLU A 135 -20.56 -6.94 17.20
CA GLU A 135 -21.90 -6.65 16.71
C GLU A 135 -21.86 -5.91 15.37
N TYR A 136 -21.00 -4.89 15.24
CA TYR A 136 -20.86 -4.16 13.98
C TYR A 136 -20.40 -5.08 12.84
N LEU A 137 -19.48 -6.02 13.12
CA LEU A 137 -19.02 -7.01 12.14
C LEU A 137 -20.15 -7.95 11.71
N ARG A 138 -20.94 -8.47 12.66
CA ARG A 138 -22.08 -9.35 12.37
C ARG A 138 -23.15 -8.63 11.57
N ASN A 139 -23.51 -7.41 11.95
CA ASN A 139 -24.60 -6.65 11.36
C ASN A 139 -24.26 -6.11 9.96
N THR A 140 -22.98 -5.95 9.64
CA THR A 140 -22.54 -5.44 8.32
C THR A 140 -22.11 -6.53 7.35
N HIS A 141 -22.21 -7.82 7.73
CA HIS A 141 -21.89 -8.93 6.85
C HIS A 141 -22.91 -9.06 5.71
N SER A 142 -22.47 -8.83 4.47
CA SER A 142 -23.33 -8.96 3.30
C SER A 142 -23.72 -10.42 3.06
N PRO A 143 -25.01 -10.74 2.87
CA PRO A 143 -25.48 -12.07 2.47
C PRO A 143 -24.90 -12.55 1.13
N GLU A 144 -24.37 -11.64 0.32
CA GLU A 144 -23.78 -11.93 -1.00
C GLU A 144 -22.37 -12.54 -0.90
N HIS A 145 -21.75 -12.48 0.28
CA HIS A 145 -20.43 -13.06 0.53
C HIS A 145 -20.55 -14.48 1.07
N SER A 146 -19.82 -15.43 0.46
CA SER A 146 -19.88 -16.85 0.82
C SER A 146 -18.91 -17.26 1.94
N PHE A 147 -18.17 -16.32 2.51
CA PHE A 147 -17.18 -16.58 3.55
C PHE A 147 -17.65 -16.09 4.92
N THR A 148 -17.21 -16.76 5.98
CA THR A 148 -17.46 -16.33 7.35
C THR A 148 -16.28 -15.53 7.89
N MET A 149 -16.54 -14.68 8.89
CA MET A 149 -15.51 -13.91 9.61
C MET A 149 -15.61 -14.19 11.10
N GLU A 150 -14.46 -14.36 11.75
CA GLU A 150 -14.33 -14.52 13.18
C GLU A 150 -13.49 -13.37 13.75
N LEU A 151 -14.03 -12.63 14.72
CA LEU A 151 -13.27 -11.58 15.40
C LEU A 151 -12.33 -12.20 16.44
N LYS A 152 -11.03 -12.23 16.14
CA LYS A 152 -10.02 -12.78 17.05
C LYS A 152 -9.56 -11.77 18.09
N ASN A 153 -9.05 -10.64 17.61
CA ASN A 153 -8.42 -9.61 18.44
C ASN A 153 -8.94 -8.23 18.05
N VAL A 154 -9.04 -7.33 19.03
CA VAL A 154 -9.35 -5.92 18.81
C VAL A 154 -8.23 -5.10 19.45
N PHE A 155 -7.76 -4.08 18.72
CA PHE A 155 -6.76 -3.15 19.19
C PHE A 155 -7.28 -1.72 19.02
N ARG A 156 -7.26 -0.94 20.10
CA ARG A 156 -7.45 0.51 20.03
C ARG A 156 -6.14 1.14 19.56
N ILE A 157 -6.23 1.97 18.53
CA ILE A 157 -5.09 2.61 17.88
C ILE A 157 -5.15 4.10 18.14
N GLU A 158 -4.07 4.67 18.66
CA GLU A 158 -3.96 6.12 18.86
C GLU A 158 -2.67 6.65 18.23
N ARG A 159 -2.82 7.60 17.30
CA ARG A 159 -1.72 8.22 16.56
C ARG A 159 -1.60 9.69 16.95
N LYS A 160 -0.36 10.17 17.15
CA LYS A 160 -0.10 11.56 17.52
C LYS A 160 -0.53 12.50 16.39
N GLY A 161 -1.38 13.48 16.70
CA GLY A 161 -1.88 14.47 15.73
C GLY A 161 -3.20 14.11 15.05
N GLU A 162 -3.68 12.86 15.18
CA GLU A 162 -4.99 12.45 14.69
C GLU A 162 -6.05 12.63 15.79
N GLN A 163 -6.40 13.89 16.05
CA GLN A 163 -7.49 14.23 16.95
C GLN A 163 -8.80 14.38 16.17
N VAL A 164 -9.88 13.85 16.73
CA VAL A 164 -11.18 13.89 16.06
C VAL A 164 -11.79 15.29 16.21
N ASN A 165 -11.72 16.11 15.16
CA ASN A 165 -12.29 17.46 15.12
C ASN A 165 -13.81 17.44 15.21
N ASN A 166 -14.44 18.29 16.05
CA ASN A 166 -15.89 18.32 16.32
C ASN A 166 -16.73 18.89 15.18
N MET A 167 -16.53 18.32 13.99
CA MET A 167 -17.38 18.49 12.82
C MET A 167 -18.54 17.50 12.97
N GLY A 168 -19.78 17.98 12.85
CA GLY A 168 -20.98 17.16 13.01
C GLY A 168 -21.08 16.01 11.98
N ASN A 169 -21.95 15.04 12.27
CA ASN A 169 -22.16 13.80 11.49
C ASN A 169 -20.91 12.92 11.36
N ARG A 170 -20.58 12.20 12.44
CA ARG A 170 -19.46 11.26 12.48
C ARG A 170 -19.95 9.82 12.40
N VAL A 171 -19.28 9.03 11.58
CA VAL A 171 -19.59 7.60 11.40
C VAL A 171 -18.32 6.76 11.50
N LEU A 172 -18.46 5.56 12.06
CA LEU A 172 -17.42 4.53 12.04
C LEU A 172 -17.57 3.71 10.77
N LEU A 173 -16.45 3.42 10.10
CA LEU A 173 -16.42 2.66 8.85
C LEU A 173 -15.26 1.67 8.84
N TRP A 174 -15.45 0.57 8.13
CA TRP A 174 -14.42 -0.44 7.91
C TRP A 174 -13.41 0.02 6.86
N HIS A 175 -12.12 -0.26 7.09
CA HIS A 175 -11.07 -0.12 6.09
C HIS A 175 -10.23 -1.40 6.04
N GLY A 176 -10.36 -2.17 4.95
CA GLY A 176 -9.52 -3.34 4.71
C GLY A 176 -8.26 -3.00 3.92
N SER A 177 -7.13 -3.58 4.33
CA SER A 177 -5.85 -3.48 3.64
C SER A 177 -5.08 -4.79 3.75
N ARG A 178 -4.12 -5.03 2.84
CA ARG A 178 -3.25 -6.21 3.00
C ARG A 178 -2.39 -6.05 4.25
N VAL A 179 -2.04 -7.15 4.93
CA VAL A 179 -1.20 -7.13 6.15
C VAL A 179 0.10 -6.35 5.94
N SER A 180 0.76 -6.54 4.79
CA SER A 180 1.98 -5.80 4.40
C SER A 180 1.80 -4.28 4.25
N LYS A 181 0.58 -3.76 4.33
CA LYS A 181 0.30 -2.32 4.29
C LYS A 181 0.14 -1.71 5.67
N PHE A 182 -0.14 -2.50 6.70
CA PHE A 182 -0.47 -1.97 8.02
C PHE A 182 0.70 -1.27 8.70
N SER A 183 1.95 -1.69 8.50
CA SER A 183 3.13 -0.96 9.03
C SER A 183 3.16 0.50 8.58
N SER A 184 2.92 0.75 7.28
CA SER A 184 2.84 2.09 6.71
C SER A 184 1.59 2.86 7.16
N ILE A 185 0.43 2.19 7.28
CA ILE A 185 -0.81 2.84 7.74
C ILE A 185 -0.71 3.23 9.22
N LEU A 186 -0.15 2.37 10.06
CA LEU A 186 0.02 2.60 11.50
C LEU A 186 1.03 3.70 11.79
N SER A 187 2.07 3.86 10.96
CA SER A 187 3.10 4.90 11.08
C SER A 187 2.72 6.23 10.45
N ASN A 188 2.13 6.21 9.25
CA ASN A 188 1.90 7.41 8.45
C ASN A 188 0.42 7.80 8.26
N GLY A 189 -0.51 6.94 8.67
CA GLY A 189 -1.95 7.18 8.56
C GLY A 189 -2.50 6.80 7.19
N LEU A 190 -3.81 6.92 7.03
CA LEU A 190 -4.46 6.70 5.74
C LEU A 190 -4.21 7.92 4.84
N ARG A 191 -3.33 7.75 3.86
CA ARG A 191 -3.03 8.78 2.87
C ARG A 191 -3.95 8.67 1.65
N VAL A 192 -4.46 9.82 1.20
CA VAL A 192 -5.15 9.92 -0.10
C VAL A 192 -4.09 9.85 -1.20
N PRO A 193 -4.23 8.97 -2.20
CA PRO A 193 -3.36 8.97 -3.38
C PRO A 193 -3.33 10.36 -4.06
N LYS A 194 -2.13 10.88 -4.34
CA LYS A 194 -1.95 12.18 -5.03
C LYS A 194 -2.69 12.24 -6.37
N ASP A 195 -2.80 11.13 -7.09
CA ASP A 195 -3.48 11.08 -8.41
C ASP A 195 -4.99 11.37 -8.32
N LEU A 196 -5.63 11.16 -7.16
CA LEU A 196 -7.03 11.54 -6.93
C LEU A 196 -7.20 13.06 -6.77
N GLU A 197 -6.12 13.82 -6.63
CA GLU A 197 -6.18 15.28 -6.58
C GLU A 197 -6.35 15.90 -7.97
N ARG A 198 -5.92 15.19 -9.03
CA ARG A 198 -5.82 15.69 -10.42
C ARG A 198 -7.06 15.42 -11.29
N VAL A 199 -7.99 14.57 -10.83
CA VAL A 199 -9.20 14.24 -11.61
C VAL A 199 -10.28 15.31 -11.40
N LYS A 200 -10.34 16.29 -12.31
CA LYS A 200 -11.53 17.15 -12.47
C LYS A 200 -12.66 16.29 -13.04
N GLY A 201 -13.80 16.21 -12.34
CA GLY A 201 -15.06 15.75 -12.94
C GLY A 201 -15.68 14.45 -12.43
N HIS A 202 -15.42 14.01 -11.18
CA HIS A 202 -16.28 12.99 -10.57
C HIS A 202 -17.51 13.65 -9.92
N SER A 203 -18.70 13.16 -10.28
CA SER A 203 -20.02 13.69 -9.89
C SER A 203 -20.35 13.54 -8.40
N TYR A 204 -19.48 12.87 -7.64
CA TYR A 204 -19.59 12.69 -6.20
C TYR A 204 -18.21 12.99 -5.61
N GLY A 205 -18.13 13.97 -4.71
CA GLY A 205 -16.88 14.53 -4.22
C GLY A 205 -15.89 13.50 -3.67
N LYS A 206 -14.61 13.88 -3.62
CA LYS A 206 -13.42 13.09 -3.24
C LYS A 206 -13.60 12.22 -1.98
N GLU A 207 -14.41 12.66 -1.03
CA GLU A 207 -14.70 11.97 0.24
C GLU A 207 -15.62 10.74 0.05
N SER A 208 -16.57 10.80 -0.90
CA SER A 208 -17.51 9.71 -1.17
C SER A 208 -16.86 8.47 -1.78
N GLU A 209 -15.75 8.65 -2.49
CA GLU A 209 -15.00 7.58 -3.13
C GLU A 209 -14.04 6.88 -2.14
N LEU A 210 -13.49 7.62 -1.17
CA LEU A 210 -12.84 7.07 0.01
C LEU A 210 -13.81 6.19 0.81
N MET A 211 -15.04 6.66 1.03
CA MET A 211 -16.08 5.92 1.74
C MET A 211 -16.46 4.62 1.00
N ARG A 212 -16.67 4.68 -0.32
CA ARG A 212 -16.94 3.49 -1.15
C ARG A 212 -15.75 2.51 -1.18
N THR A 213 -14.52 3.02 -1.27
CA THR A 213 -13.32 2.18 -1.26
C THR A 213 -13.10 1.50 0.08
N CYS A 214 -13.42 2.16 1.20
CA CYS A 214 -13.30 1.61 2.54
C CYS A 214 -14.27 0.43 2.75
N VAL A 215 -15.55 0.61 2.40
CA VAL A 215 -16.56 -0.47 2.50
C VAL A 215 -16.19 -1.64 1.58
N ILE A 216 -15.85 -1.41 0.31
CA ILE A 216 -15.56 -2.49 -0.64
C ILE A 216 -14.23 -3.21 -0.32
N ARG A 217 -13.20 -2.51 0.18
CA ARG A 217 -11.90 -3.13 0.50
C ARG A 217 -11.87 -3.87 1.83
N ALA A 218 -12.73 -3.51 2.79
CA ALA A 218 -12.92 -4.28 4.02
C ALA A 218 -13.11 -5.77 3.74
N TRP A 219 -13.84 -6.10 2.67
CA TRP A 219 -14.21 -7.47 2.30
C TRP A 219 -13.22 -8.19 1.38
N ALA A 220 -12.16 -7.52 0.92
CA ALA A 220 -11.33 -8.00 -0.20
C ALA A 220 -9.88 -8.37 0.15
N THR A 221 -9.49 -8.43 1.43
CA THR A 221 -8.12 -8.84 1.77
C THR A 221 -7.98 -10.36 1.65
N ARG A 222 -7.46 -10.81 0.51
CA ARG A 222 -7.07 -12.20 0.31
C ARG A 222 -5.78 -12.49 1.09
N ASN A 223 -5.79 -13.53 1.93
CA ASN A 223 -4.56 -14.21 2.34
C ASN A 223 -4.13 -15.21 1.26
N GLU A 224 -2.84 -15.53 1.21
CA GLU A 224 -2.21 -16.43 0.23
C GLU A 224 -2.79 -17.86 0.23
N ALA A 225 -3.59 -18.22 1.23
CA ALA A 225 -4.26 -19.51 1.36
C ALA A 225 -5.73 -19.52 0.87
N GLY A 226 -6.24 -18.43 0.29
CA GLY A 226 -7.65 -18.36 -0.15
C GLY A 226 -8.68 -18.31 1.00
N ALA A 227 -8.24 -18.39 2.25
CA ALA A 227 -9.07 -18.13 3.43
C ALA A 227 -8.98 -16.65 3.82
N ALA A 228 -10.11 -15.99 4.01
CA ALA A 228 -10.15 -14.70 4.70
C ALA A 228 -9.80 -14.97 6.17
N SER A 229 -8.65 -14.50 6.63
CA SER A 229 -8.34 -14.46 8.05
C SER A 229 -7.85 -13.09 8.44
N PHE A 230 -8.53 -12.52 9.42
CA PHE A 230 -8.22 -11.30 10.15
C PHE A 230 -8.09 -11.63 11.63
#